data_AF-A0A960YGZ6-F1
#
_entry.id   AF-A0A960YGZ6-F1
#
_cell.length_a   1.000
_cell.length_b   1.000
_cell.length_c   1.000
_cell.angle_alpha   90.00
_cell.angle_beta   90.00
_cell.angle_gamma   90.00
#
_symmetry.space_group_name_H-M   'P 1'
#
loop_
_entity.id
_entity.type
_entity.pdbx_description
1 polymer ?
#
loop_
_entity_poly.entity_id
_entity_poly.type
_entity_poly.pdbx_seq_one_letter_code
_entity_poly.pdbx_strand_id
1 'polypeptide(L)'
;HGGVALVKGELQAESPKEIRGLADALRGKLGDAVGALLAEAGGKSSFLILVPDALQSRGLHAGRLTAAVAESLGSRGGGSPALAQAGLSERGQFATVLQALGRLLEEASTGKDA
;
A
#
# COMPACT_ATOMS: atom_id res chain seq x y z
N HIS A 1 21.17 6.61 4.38
CA HIS A 1 20.50 5.30 4.51
C HIS A 1 19.55 5.11 3.33
N GLY A 2 19.78 4.11 2.48
CA GLY A 2 19.08 3.90 1.19
C GLY A 2 17.68 3.27 1.28
N GLY A 3 16.92 3.56 2.33
CA GLY A 3 15.59 2.98 2.56
C GLY A 3 14.49 3.66 1.74
N VAL A 4 13.44 2.92 1.40
CA VAL A 4 12.22 3.48 0.80
C VAL A 4 11.34 4.06 1.92
N ALA A 5 10.98 5.34 1.82
CA ALA A 5 10.12 5.98 2.80
C ALA A 5 8.68 5.42 2.72
N LEU A 6 8.01 5.32 3.87
CA LEU A 6 6.61 4.90 3.99
C LEU A 6 5.76 6.06 4.53
N VAL A 7 4.78 6.50 3.74
CA VAL A 7 3.77 7.49 4.12
C VAL A 7 2.48 6.76 4.46
N LYS A 8 1.94 7.00 5.65
CA LYS A 8 0.65 6.46 6.08
C LYS A 8 -0.45 7.51 6.04
N GLY A 9 -1.67 7.10 5.74
CA GLY A 9 -2.83 7.99 5.75
C GLY A 9 -4.14 7.24 5.88
N GLU A 10 -5.23 7.99 6.00
CA GLU A 10 -6.58 7.46 6.02
C GLU A 10 -7.44 8.18 4.98
N LEU A 11 -8.33 7.44 4.33
CA LEU A 11 -9.30 7.92 3.37
C LEU A 11 -10.68 7.44 3.78
N GLN A 12 -11.66 8.32 3.62
CA GLN A 12 -13.07 8.01 3.77
C GLN A 12 -13.80 8.53 2.55
N ALA A 13 -14.61 7.68 1.93
CA ALA A 13 -15.43 8.05 0.79
C ALA A 13 -16.70 7.22 0.76
N GLU A 14 -17.65 7.59 -0.10
CA GLU A 14 -18.93 6.89 -0.22
C GLU A 14 -18.77 5.61 -1.05
N SER A 15 -17.82 5.60 -1.99
CA SER A 15 -17.61 4.48 -2.91
C SER A 15 -16.14 4.04 -3.04
N PRO A 16 -15.88 2.75 -3.32
CA PRO A 16 -14.53 2.27 -3.65
C PRO A 16 -13.90 2.96 -4.87
N LYS A 17 -14.73 3.50 -5.78
CA LYS A 17 -14.27 4.24 -6.96
C LYS A 17 -13.66 5.58 -6.57
N GLU A 18 -14.30 6.32 -5.66
CA GLU A 18 -13.75 7.56 -5.11
C GLU A 18 -12.46 7.33 -4.36
N ILE A 19 -12.40 6.28 -3.52
CA ILE A 19 -11.16 5.88 -2.83
C ILE A 19 -10.02 5.70 -3.83
N ARG A 20 -10.26 4.98 -4.94
CA ARG A 20 -9.25 4.78 -5.98
C ARG A 20 -8.82 6.08 -6.66
N GLY A 21 -9.76 6.98 -6.95
CA GLY A 21 -9.45 8.30 -7.52
C GLY A 21 -8.59 9.15 -6.60
N LEU A 22 -8.94 9.23 -5.31
CA LEU A 22 -8.18 9.95 -4.29
C LEU A 22 -6.78 9.34 -4.11
N ALA A 23 -6.71 8.02 -4.05
CA ALA A 23 -5.46 7.29 -3.90
C ALA A 23 -4.50 7.50 -5.09
N ASP A 24 -5.00 7.50 -6.32
CA ASP A 24 -4.16 7.77 -7.49
C ASP A 24 -3.68 9.24 -7.53
N ALA A 25 -4.54 10.19 -7.17
CA ALA A 25 -4.15 11.59 -7.03
C ALA A 25 -3.06 11.80 -5.96
N LEU A 26 -3.13 11.06 -4.84
CA LEU A 26 -2.10 11.07 -3.80
C LEU A 26 -0.81 10.42 -4.28
N ARG A 27 -0.88 9.29 -4.99
CA ARG A 27 0.29 8.59 -5.55
C ARG A 27 1.16 9.52 -6.39
N GLY A 28 0.55 10.36 -7.23
CA GLY A 28 1.26 11.35 -8.04
C GLY A 28 2.05 12.39 -7.25
N LYS A 29 1.80 12.53 -5.94
CA LYS A 29 2.47 13.49 -5.04
C LYS A 29 3.51 12.85 -4.12
N LEU A 30 3.64 11.52 -4.12
CA LEU A 30 4.52 10.81 -3.17
C LEU A 30 6.01 10.88 -3.50
N GLY A 31 6.38 11.35 -4.70
CA GLY A 31 7.79 11.39 -5.12
C GLY A 31 8.39 9.98 -5.15
N ASP A 32 9.29 9.69 -4.21
CA ASP A 32 10.00 8.42 -4.04
C ASP A 32 9.61 7.66 -2.76
N ALA A 33 8.41 7.93 -2.23
CA ALA A 33 7.85 7.22 -1.07
C ALA A 33 6.71 6.26 -1.45
N VAL A 34 6.58 5.15 -0.72
CA VAL A 34 5.40 4.28 -0.78
C VAL A 34 4.30 4.82 0.11
N GLY A 35 3.06 4.81 -0.37
CA GLY A 35 1.88 5.17 0.42
C GLY A 35 1.15 3.94 0.94
N ALA A 36 0.74 3.95 2.20
CA ALA A 36 -0.19 3.00 2.78
C ALA A 36 -1.41 3.74 3.33
N LEU A 37 -2.59 3.47 2.79
CA LEU A 37 -3.81 4.17 3.14
C LEU A 37 -4.82 3.20 3.73
N LEU A 38 -5.36 3.51 4.89
CA LEU A 38 -6.59 2.90 5.38
C LEU A 38 -7.76 3.55 4.66
N ALA A 39 -8.67 2.76 4.09
CA ALA A 39 -9.82 3.27 3.37
C ALA A 39 -11.12 2.68 3.92
N GLU A 40 -12.06 3.57 4.26
CA GLU A 40 -13.43 3.23 4.62
C GLU A 40 -14.38 3.61 3.48
N ALA A 41 -15.18 2.64 3.03
CA ALA A 41 -16.28 2.89 2.10
C ALA A 41 -17.46 1.98 2.42
N GLY A 42 -18.65 2.57 2.62
CA GLY A 42 -19.88 1.82 2.88
C GLY A 42 -19.80 0.86 4.08
N GLY A 43 -19.08 1.25 5.14
CA GLY A 43 -18.89 0.43 6.35
C GLY A 43 -17.90 -0.72 6.20
N LYS A 44 -17.13 -0.78 5.10
CA LYS A 44 -16.07 -1.77 4.90
C LYS A 44 -14.71 -1.10 4.97
N SER A 45 -13.84 -1.65 5.81
CA SER A 45 -12.44 -1.24 5.92
C SER A 45 -11.59 -2.00 4.92
N SER A 46 -10.66 -1.30 4.28
CA SER A 46 -9.66 -1.86 3.37
C SER A 46 -8.36 -1.07 3.50
N PHE A 47 -7.27 -1.59 2.96
CA PHE A 47 -6.06 -0.80 2.80
C PHE A 47 -5.64 -0.73 1.33
N LEU A 48 -4.99 0.37 0.96
CA LEU A 48 -4.38 0.58 -0.34
C LEU A 48 -2.88 0.78 -0.19
N ILE A 49 -2.12 0.18 -1.10
CA ILE A 49 -0.69 0.45 -1.26
C ILE A 49 -0.48 1.20 -2.56
N LEU A 50 0.25 2.31 -2.48
CA LEU A 50 0.59 3.20 -3.58
C LEU A 50 2.08 3.17 -3.81
N VAL A 51 2.48 2.85 -5.04
CA VAL A 51 3.88 2.86 -5.47
C VAL A 51 4.01 3.88 -6.60
N PRO A 52 4.69 5.03 -6.38
CA PRO A 52 4.94 6.00 -7.44
C PRO A 52 5.87 5.42 -8.51
N ASP A 53 5.81 6.00 -9.71
CA ASP A 53 6.50 5.45 -10.89
C ASP A 53 8.02 5.35 -10.68
N ALA A 54 8.62 6.30 -9.95
CA ALA A 54 10.04 6.27 -9.58
C ALA A 54 10.45 5.00 -8.81
N LEU A 55 9.56 4.48 -7.96
CA LEU A 55 9.80 3.24 -7.21
C LEU A 55 9.42 2.00 -8.02
N GLN A 56 8.42 2.11 -8.91
CA GLN A 56 8.10 1.02 -9.84
C GLN A 56 9.29 0.73 -10.77
N SER A 57 9.97 1.75 -11.29
CA SER A 57 11.21 1.60 -12.07
C SER A 57 12.35 0.97 -11.27
N ARG A 58 12.28 0.99 -9.93
CA ARG A 58 13.23 0.31 -9.04
C ARG A 58 12.81 -1.12 -8.69
N GLY A 59 11.73 -1.63 -9.29
CA GLY A 59 11.23 -3.00 -9.11
C GLY A 59 10.16 -3.17 -8.05
N LEU A 60 9.72 -2.09 -7.38
CA LEU A 60 8.61 -2.18 -6.43
C LEU A 60 7.28 -2.32 -7.18
N HIS A 61 6.38 -3.14 -6.64
CA HIS A 61 5.10 -3.41 -7.29
C HIS A 61 3.99 -3.48 -6.23
N ALA A 62 3.04 -2.54 -6.29
CA ALA A 62 1.96 -2.42 -5.31
C ALA A 62 1.19 -3.73 -5.16
N GLY A 63 0.77 -4.36 -6.28
CA GLY A 63 0.09 -5.66 -6.25
C GLY A 63 0.84 -6.78 -5.51
N ARG A 64 2.18 -6.86 -5.63
CA ARG A 64 2.98 -7.89 -4.94
C ARG A 64 3.09 -7.60 -3.44
N LEU A 65 3.36 -6.34 -3.09
CA LEU A 65 3.39 -5.89 -1.69
C LEU A 65 2.04 -6.13 -1.01
N THR A 66 0.94 -5.75 -1.66
CA THR A 66 -0.42 -5.94 -1.14
C THR A 66 -0.75 -7.42 -0.98
N ALA A 67 -0.39 -8.28 -1.94
CA ALA A 67 -0.64 -9.71 -1.83
C ALA A 67 0.09 -10.33 -0.63
N ALA A 68 1.38 -10.03 -0.47
CA ALA A 68 2.19 -10.52 0.67
C ALA A 68 1.63 -10.05 2.01
N VAL A 69 1.24 -8.78 2.12
CA VAL A 69 0.63 -8.24 3.35
C VAL A 69 -0.75 -8.87 3.61
N ALA A 70 -1.59 -8.99 2.58
CA ALA A 70 -2.94 -9.56 2.71
C ALA A 70 -2.91 -11.03 3.16
N GLU A 71 -1.97 -11.82 2.64
CA GLU A 71 -1.78 -13.22 3.03
C GLU A 71 -1.51 -13.35 4.54
N SER A 72 -0.69 -12.47 5.11
CA SER A 72 -0.43 -12.44 6.56
C SER A 72 -1.66 -12.14 7.43
N LEU A 73 -2.69 -11.54 6.83
CA LEU A 73 -3.97 -11.21 7.48
C LEU A 73 -5.06 -12.24 7.18
N GLY A 74 -4.74 -13.33 6.46
CA GLY A 74 -5.72 -14.30 5.99
C GLY A 74 -6.70 -13.74 4.96
N SER A 75 -6.36 -12.61 4.32
CA SER A 75 -7.17 -11.97 3.29
C SER A 75 -6.53 -12.12 1.91
N ARG A 76 -7.24 -11.70 0.87
CA ARG A 76 -6.72 -11.64 -0.49
C ARG A 76 -6.71 -10.19 -0.95
N GLY A 77 -5.64 -9.82 -1.63
CA GLY A 77 -5.45 -8.48 -2.18
C GLY A 77 -4.88 -8.54 -3.59
N GLY A 78 -5.00 -7.44 -4.31
CA GLY A 78 -4.51 -7.35 -5.68
C GLY A 78 -4.70 -5.98 -6.30
N GLY A 79 -4.12 -5.80 -7.48
CA GLY A 79 -4.18 -4.54 -8.21
C GLY A 79 -3.04 -4.43 -9.22
N SER A 80 -2.76 -3.22 -9.65
CA SER A 80 -1.74 -2.90 -10.63
C SER A 80 -0.34 -2.76 -9.97
N PRO A 81 0.72 -2.54 -10.76
CA PRO A 81 2.03 -2.16 -10.24
C PRO A 81 2.02 -0.85 -9.42
N ALA A 82 1.14 0.08 -9.79
CA ALA A 82 1.06 1.41 -9.19
C ALA A 82 0.15 1.47 -7.94
N LEU A 83 -0.95 0.73 -7.95
CA LEU A 83 -1.96 0.77 -6.90
C LEU A 83 -2.59 -0.61 -6.71
N ALA A 84 -2.64 -1.06 -5.47
CA ALA A 84 -3.32 -2.30 -5.09
C ALA A 84 -4.07 -2.16 -3.78
N GLN A 85 -5.04 -3.04 -3.56
CA GLN A 85 -5.97 -2.98 -2.43
C GLN A 85 -6.26 -4.37 -1.87
N ALA A 86 -6.49 -4.46 -0.56
CA ALA A 86 -7.08 -5.63 0.09
C ALA A 86 -8.07 -5.21 1.19
N GLY A 87 -9.02 -6.10 1.48
CA GLY A 87 -9.97 -5.91 2.58
C GLY A 87 -9.33 -6.15 3.95
N LEU A 88 -9.86 -5.48 4.96
CA LEU A 88 -9.56 -5.72 6.37
C LEU A 88 -10.82 -6.25 7.06
N SER A 89 -10.66 -7.20 7.97
CA SER A 89 -11.79 -7.67 8.80
C SER A 89 -12.19 -6.61 9.83
N GLU A 90 -11.22 -5.79 10.26
CA GLU A 90 -11.42 -4.68 11.17
C GLU A 90 -10.34 -3.61 10.94
N ARG A 91 -10.68 -2.35 11.24
CA ARG A 91 -9.77 -1.20 11.13
C ARG A 91 -8.45 -1.38 11.89
N GLY A 92 -8.47 -2.06 13.04
CA GLY A 92 -7.29 -2.29 13.89
C GLY A 92 -6.15 -3.04 13.18
N GLN A 93 -6.47 -3.86 12.17
CA GLN A 93 -5.49 -4.61 11.39
C GLN A 93 -4.58 -3.70 10.54
N PHE A 94 -4.92 -2.42 10.36
CA PHE A 94 -4.07 -1.49 9.63
C PHE A 94 -2.70 -1.28 10.31
N ALA A 95 -2.59 -1.41 11.63
CA ALA A 95 -1.30 -1.39 12.31
C ALA A 95 -0.39 -2.54 11.84
N THR A 96 -0.97 -3.74 11.68
CA THR A 96 -0.26 -4.92 11.15
C THR A 96 0.14 -4.73 9.69
N VAL A 97 -0.73 -4.11 8.88
CA VAL A 97 -0.40 -3.73 7.48
C VAL A 97 0.86 -2.86 7.44
N LEU A 98 0.92 -1.80 8.27
CA LEU A 98 2.05 -0.88 8.29
C LEU A 98 3.35 -1.57 8.72
N GLN A 99 3.29 -2.46 9.71
CA GLN A 99 4.46 -3.22 10.17
C GLN A 99 4.96 -4.21 9.10
N ALA A 100 4.06 -4.98 8.49
CA ALA A 100 4.41 -5.94 7.46
C ALA A 100 5.00 -5.24 6.22
N LEU A 101 4.38 -4.14 5.80
CA LEU A 101 4.85 -3.36 4.66
C LEU A 101 6.22 -2.73 4.93
N GLY A 102 6.45 -2.18 6.13
CA GLY A 102 7.76 -1.63 6.50
C GLY A 102 8.89 -2.65 6.33
N ARG A 103 8.69 -3.87 6.82
CA ARG A 103 9.67 -4.97 6.67
C ARG A 103 9.94 -5.31 5.21
N LEU A 104 8.89 -5.44 4.39
CA LEU A 104 9.05 -5.72 2.95
C LEU A 104 9.83 -4.62 2.22
N LEU A 105 9.64 -3.35 2.60
CA LEU A 105 10.36 -2.23 2.01
C LEU A 105 11.84 -2.19 2.44
N GLU A 106 12.14 -2.57 3.69
CA GLU A 106 13.51 -2.73 4.18
C GLU A 106 14.23 -3.84 3.42
N GLU A 107 13.62 -5.03 3.30
CA GLU A 107 14.15 -6.17 2.54
C GLU A 107 14.40 -5.83 1.07
N ALA A 108 13.47 -5.10 0.43
CA ALA A 108 13.61 -4.65 -0.95
C ALA A 108 14.74 -3.62 -1.13
N SER A 109 15.14 -2.92 -0.06
CA SER A 109 16.24 -1.95 -0.10
C SER A 109 17.62 -2.58 0.14
N THR A 110 17.69 -3.71 0.85
CA THR A 110 18.95 -4.42 1.14
C THR A 110 19.34 -5.43 0.06
N GLY A 111 18.38 -5.95 -0.70
CA GLY A 111 18.63 -6.94 -1.76
C GLY A 111 19.27 -6.41 -3.05
N LYS A 112 19.63 -5.12 -3.11
CA LYS A 112 20.25 -4.49 -4.29
C LYS A 112 21.80 -4.44 -4.24
N ASP A 113 22.40 -4.83 -3.12
CA ASP A 113 23.85 -4.79 -2.89
C ASP A 113 24.49 -6.20 -2.72
N ALA A 114 23.82 -7.27 -3.16
CA ALA A 114 24.35 -8.65 -3.13
C ALA A 114 24.69 -9.18 -4.53
#